data_AF-A0A9P7G2M6-F1
#
_entry.id   AF-A0A9P7G2M6-F1
#
_cell.length_a   1.000
_cell.length_b   1.000
_cell.length_c   1.000
_cell.angle_alpha   90.00
_cell.angle_beta   90.00
_cell.angle_gamma   90.00
#
_symmetry.space_group_name_H-M   'P 1'
#
loop_
_entity.id
_entity.type
_entity.pdbx_description
1 polymer ?
#
loop_
_entity_poly.entity_id
_entity_poly.type
_entity_poly.pdbx_seq_one_letter_code
_entity_poly.pdbx_strand_id
1 'polypeptide(L)'
;RAGALIKAWKSAVAKDDSADVVTTAPAKAGTKRKAETSLGESEIRDMYLAGTMGKLRVDQLKEFCREKALPVSGKKADLIDRIADYLDTN
;
A
#
# COMPACT_ATOMS: atom_id res chain seq x y z
N ARG A 1 -36.09 12.58 17.41
CA ARG A 1 -35.21 13.73 17.71
C ARG A 1 -33.80 13.23 17.99
N ALA A 2 -32.90 13.28 17.00
CA ALA A 2 -31.46 12.93 17.13
C ALA A 2 -30.56 14.14 16.78
N GLY A 3 -31.07 15.37 16.93
CA GLY A 3 -30.38 16.60 16.53
C GLY A 3 -29.33 17.11 17.53
N ALA A 4 -29.28 16.55 18.74
CA ALA A 4 -28.33 16.96 19.77
C ALA A 4 -26.90 16.45 19.48
N LEU A 5 -26.78 15.22 18.97
CA LEU A 5 -25.49 14.56 18.74
C LEU A 5 -24.69 15.21 17.58
N ILE A 6 -25.39 15.70 16.56
CA ILE A 6 -24.79 16.38 15.39
C ILE A 6 -24.27 17.78 15.73
N LYS A 7 -24.88 18.48 16.71
CA LYS A 7 -24.43 19.82 17.15
C LYS A 7 -23.14 19.78 17.95
N ALA A 8 -22.97 18.77 18.82
CA ALA A 8 -21.74 18.58 19.58
C ALA A 8 -20.53 18.32 18.68
N TRP A 9 -20.71 17.55 17.61
CA TRP A 9 -19.64 17.25 16.66
C TRP A 9 -19.19 18.50 15.88
N LYS A 10 -20.15 19.33 15.44
CA LYS A 10 -19.84 20.59 14.75
C LYS A 10 -19.11 21.62 15.62
N SER A 11 -19.38 21.64 16.92
CA SER A 11 -18.69 22.56 17.84
C SER A 11 -17.24 22.17 18.13
N ALA A 12 -16.84 20.91 17.87
CA ALA A 12 -15.48 20.43 18.06
C ALA A 12 -14.59 20.71 16.84
N VAL A 13 -15.15 20.66 15.63
CA VAL A 13 -14.42 20.89 14.37
C VAL A 13 -14.07 22.37 14.15
N ALA A 14 -14.79 23.29 14.80
CA ALA A 14 -14.61 24.74 14.60
C ALA A 14 -13.55 25.41 15.52
N LYS A 15 -12.69 24.64 16.21
CA LYS A 15 -11.66 25.18 17.12
C LYS A 15 -10.20 24.98 16.68
N ASP A 16 -9.96 24.56 15.44
CA ASP A 16 -8.62 24.59 14.84
C ASP A 16 -8.61 25.59 13.68
N ASP A 17 -8.32 26.84 14.02
CA ASP A 17 -8.06 27.96 13.11
C ASP A 17 -6.58 27.92 12.67
N SER A 18 -6.16 26.87 11.98
CA SER A 18 -4.84 26.86 11.35
C SER A 18 -4.75 25.85 10.19
N ALA A 19 -5.58 26.04 9.16
CA ALA A 19 -5.32 25.42 7.86
C ALA A 19 -5.93 26.23 6.70
N ASP A 20 -5.77 27.55 6.73
CA ASP A 20 -5.97 28.40 5.55
C ASP A 20 -4.67 28.39 4.72
N VAL A 21 -4.42 27.30 3.98
CA VAL A 21 -3.59 27.34 2.78
C VAL A 21 -4.37 26.65 1.66
N VAL A 22 -5.06 27.50 0.90
CA VAL A 22 -5.76 27.13 -0.33
C VAL A 22 -4.71 26.89 -1.41
N THR A 23 -4.32 25.65 -1.63
CA THR A 23 -3.69 25.24 -2.89
C THR A 23 -4.79 24.75 -3.83
N THR A 24 -5.18 25.61 -4.76
CA THR A 24 -6.10 25.32 -5.86
C THR A 24 -5.50 24.30 -6.85
N ALA A 25 -6.21 23.20 -7.18
CA ALA A 25 -6.33 22.55 -8.51
C ALA A 25 -7.05 21.17 -8.40
N PRO A 26 -7.56 20.60 -9.52
CA PRO A 26 -8.98 20.54 -9.88
C PRO A 26 -9.66 19.20 -9.55
N ALA A 27 -10.98 19.16 -9.73
CA ALA A 27 -11.85 18.01 -9.57
C ALA A 27 -11.27 16.70 -10.13
N LYS A 28 -11.19 15.66 -9.29
CA LYS A 28 -11.21 14.27 -9.74
C LYS A 28 -12.11 13.42 -8.86
N ALA A 29 -13.13 12.88 -9.51
CA ALA A 29 -14.06 11.89 -9.00
C ALA A 29 -13.36 10.77 -8.20
N GLY A 30 -14.06 10.28 -7.18
CA GLY A 30 -13.71 9.20 -6.25
C GLY A 30 -12.43 8.42 -6.55
N THR A 31 -11.34 8.80 -5.87
CA THR A 31 -10.13 7.98 -5.83
C THR A 31 -10.39 6.81 -4.87
N LYS A 32 -10.73 5.64 -5.43
CA LYS A 32 -10.55 4.38 -4.71
C LYS A 32 -9.08 4.33 -4.28
N ARG A 33 -8.84 4.33 -2.97
CA ARG A 33 -7.50 4.18 -2.39
C ARG A 33 -6.79 3.06 -3.14
N LYS A 34 -5.68 3.39 -3.81
CA LYS A 34 -4.70 2.39 -4.22
C LYS A 34 -4.26 1.76 -2.91
N ALA A 35 -4.57 0.48 -2.69
CA ALA A 35 -3.89 -0.25 -1.64
C ALA A 35 -2.39 -0.13 -1.93
N GLU A 36 -1.59 0.27 -0.96
CA GLU A 36 -0.14 0.34 -1.09
C GLU A 36 0.34 -1.08 -1.40
N THR A 37 0.57 -1.37 -2.68
CA THR A 37 0.85 -2.72 -3.20
C THR A 37 2.36 -2.91 -3.42
N SER A 38 3.12 -1.81 -3.46
CA SER A 38 4.59 -1.84 -3.43
C SER A 38 5.02 -2.11 -2.00
N LEU A 39 5.56 -3.32 -1.79
CA LEU A 39 6.26 -3.68 -0.56
C LEU A 39 7.73 -3.35 -0.78
N GLY A 40 8.33 -2.62 0.16
CA GLY A 40 9.76 -2.32 0.09
C GLY A 40 10.60 -3.60 0.13
N GLU A 41 11.80 -3.52 -0.44
CA GLU A 41 12.75 -4.65 -0.45
C GLU A 41 13.06 -5.18 0.95
N SER A 42 13.14 -4.31 1.95
CA SER A 42 13.36 -4.69 3.34
C SER A 42 12.27 -5.63 3.85
N GLU A 43 11.01 -5.30 3.57
CA GLU A 43 9.86 -6.05 4.06
C GLU A 43 9.70 -7.39 3.31
N ILE A 44 10.05 -7.41 2.02
CA ILE A 44 10.15 -8.64 1.22
C ILE A 44 11.25 -9.55 1.78
N ARG A 45 12.41 -9.00 2.18
CA ARG A 45 13.53 -9.76 2.77
C ARG A 45 13.15 -10.32 4.15
N ASP A 46 12.48 -9.56 5.00
CA ASP A 46 11.96 -10.05 6.29
C ASP A 46 10.94 -11.18 6.09
N MET A 47 10.03 -11.03 5.13
CA MET A 47 9.06 -12.06 4.75
C MET A 47 9.70 -13.33 4.20
N TYR A 48 10.82 -13.20 3.48
CA TYR A 48 11.62 -14.31 2.96
C TYR A 48 12.25 -15.11 4.10
N LEU A 49 12.96 -14.42 5.01
CA LEU A 49 13.57 -15.04 6.20
C LEU A 49 12.53 -15.70 7.12
N ALA A 50 11.34 -15.10 7.23
CA ALA A 50 10.22 -15.67 7.99
C ALA A 50 9.50 -16.83 7.27
N GLY A 51 9.82 -17.12 6.00
CA GLY A 51 9.14 -18.13 5.19
C GLY A 51 7.67 -17.80 4.90
N THR A 52 7.25 -16.54 5.03
CA THR A 52 5.84 -16.11 4.91
C THR A 52 5.47 -15.51 3.56
N MET A 53 6.38 -15.52 2.58
CA MET A 53 6.12 -15.02 1.21
C MET A 53 4.91 -15.67 0.53
N GLY A 54 4.57 -16.91 0.91
CA GLY A 54 3.35 -17.60 0.46
C GLY A 54 2.04 -16.89 0.85
N LYS A 55 2.06 -15.96 1.82
CA LYS A 55 0.91 -15.15 2.24
C LYS A 55 0.72 -13.89 1.40
N LEU A 56 1.75 -13.45 0.68
CA LEU A 56 1.68 -12.26 -0.17
C LEU A 56 0.77 -12.48 -1.38
N ARG A 57 0.16 -11.41 -1.88
CA ARG A 57 -0.65 -11.45 -3.09
C ARG A 57 0.25 -11.60 -4.31
N VAL A 58 -0.23 -12.29 -5.34
CA VAL A 58 0.50 -12.45 -6.61
C VAL A 58 0.84 -11.10 -7.22
N ASP A 59 -0.03 -10.11 -7.08
CA ASP A 59 0.21 -8.74 -7.58
C ASP A 59 1.45 -8.10 -6.92
N GLN A 60 1.62 -8.28 -5.59
CA GLN A 60 2.77 -7.75 -4.83
C GLN A 60 4.08 -8.43 -5.25
N LEU A 61 4.05 -9.77 -5.43
CA LEU A 61 5.20 -10.52 -5.91
C LEU A 61 5.62 -10.09 -7.32
N LYS A 62 4.65 -9.86 -8.22
CA LYS A 62 4.92 -9.36 -9.57
C LYS A 62 5.41 -7.92 -9.59
N GLU A 63 5.01 -7.10 -8.63
CA GLU A 63 5.50 -5.72 -8.50
C GLU A 63 6.98 -5.72 -8.13
N PHE A 64 7.37 -6.48 -7.10
CA PHE A 64 8.78 -6.66 -6.73
C PHE A 64 9.61 -7.23 -7.89
N CYS A 65 9.11 -8.25 -8.59
CA CYS A 65 9.80 -8.77 -9.77
C CYS A 65 9.98 -7.69 -10.86
N ARG A 66 8.97 -6.83 -11.11
CA ARG A 66 9.10 -5.72 -12.08
C ARG A 66 10.12 -4.68 -11.64
N GLU A 67 10.13 -4.32 -10.36
CA GLU A 67 11.08 -3.38 -9.77
C GLU A 67 12.52 -3.89 -9.88
N LYS A 68 12.73 -5.20 -9.72
CA LYS A 68 14.04 -5.86 -9.86
C LYS A 68 14.35 -6.37 -11.27
N ALA A 69 13.53 -6.00 -12.26
CA ALA A 69 13.64 -6.45 -13.66
C ALA A 69 13.69 -7.99 -13.85
N LEU A 70 13.05 -8.72 -12.95
CA LEU A 70 12.88 -10.17 -12.99
C LEU A 70 11.63 -10.56 -13.80
N PRO A 71 11.63 -11.75 -14.45
CA PRO A 71 10.47 -12.25 -15.15
C PRO A 71 9.25 -12.44 -14.22
N VAL A 72 8.08 -11.95 -14.68
CA VAL A 72 6.78 -12.02 -13.96
C VAL A 72 5.83 -13.09 -14.49
N SER A 73 6.31 -13.93 -15.41
CA SER A 73 5.60 -15.10 -15.90
C SER A 73 5.60 -16.20 -14.84
N GLY A 74 4.64 -17.13 -14.95
CA GLY A 74 4.58 -18.30 -14.08
C GLY A 74 3.47 -18.28 -13.02
N LYS A 75 3.48 -19.33 -12.20
CA LYS A 75 2.56 -19.50 -11.05
C LYS A 75 3.12 -18.78 -9.82
N LYS A 76 2.31 -18.62 -8.78
CA LYS A 76 2.73 -17.97 -7.53
C LYS A 76 4.03 -18.56 -6.93
N ALA A 77 4.15 -19.88 -6.94
CA ALA A 77 5.35 -20.56 -6.44
C ALA A 77 6.62 -20.20 -7.23
N ASP A 78 6.52 -20.12 -8.55
CA ASP A 78 7.61 -19.74 -9.45
C ASP A 78 8.07 -18.28 -9.22
N LEU A 79 7.12 -17.38 -8.92
CA LEU A 79 7.47 -16.01 -8.52
C LEU A 79 8.19 -15.96 -7.17
N ILE A 80 7.77 -16.78 -6.20
CA ILE A 80 8.42 -16.83 -4.88
C ILE A 80 9.83 -17.39 -4.98
N ASP A 81 10.00 -18.50 -5.70
CA ASP A 81 11.29 -19.16 -5.91
C ASP A 81 12.30 -18.22 -6.57
N ARG A 82 11.86 -17.49 -7.61
CA ARG A 82 12.69 -16.48 -8.28
C ARG A 82 13.10 -15.32 -7.36
N ILE A 83 12.20 -14.88 -6.48
CA ILE A 83 12.52 -13.82 -5.52
C ILE A 83 13.48 -14.34 -4.44
N ALA A 84 13.29 -15.58 -3.99
CA ALA A 84 14.20 -16.24 -3.06
C ALA A 84 15.62 -16.35 -3.63
N ASP A 85 15.75 -16.87 -4.85
CA ASP A 85 17.03 -16.96 -5.57
C ASP A 85 17.70 -15.59 -5.75
N TYR A 86 16.92 -14.55 -6.08
CA TYR A 86 17.42 -13.18 -6.18
C TYR A 86 17.94 -12.64 -4.83
N LEU A 87 17.26 -12.93 -3.73
CA LEU A 87 17.64 -12.48 -2.37
C LEU A 87 18.80 -13.29 -1.77
N ASP A 88 18.98 -14.54 -2.19
CA ASP A 88 20.14 -15.34 -1.80
C ASP A 88 21.40 -14.92 -2.58
N THR A 89 21.22 -14.43 -3.81
CA THR A 89 22.32 -13.98 -4.67
C THR A 89 22.73 -12.51 -4.41
N ASN A 90 21.83 -11.65 -3.90
CA ASN A 90 22.08 -10.23 -3.59
C ASN A 90 21.95 -9.89 -2.09
#